data_AF-A0A9X6KGE3-F1
#
_entry.id   AF-A0A9X6KGE3-F1
#
_cell.length_a   1.000
_cell.length_b   1.000
_cell.length_c   1.000
_cell.angle_alpha   90.00
_cell.angle_beta   90.00
_cell.angle_gamma   90.00
#
_symmetry.space_group_name_H-M   'P 1'
#
loop_
_entity.id
_entity.type
_entity.pdbx_description
1 polymer ?
#
loop_
_entity_poly.entity_id
_entity_poly.type
_entity_poly.pdbx_seq_one_letter_code
_entity_poly.pdbx_strand_id
1 'polypeptide(L)'
;MNQQGESTEIYDFFISYNSKDKDVAEWISYILEEAGHKVFVQAWDFAAGNNFVLEMQRGASESKHTLALLSENYIESSYTQPEWAAAFVEDPTGEMRKLIPVRISDVPLKGLLPSIVYTDLVGINDEDKAIETILAGVQMGRKKPLSRPSFPGFPSRNDTNNNMPQGEWYNDWITTRLNEIERGSALPKVSEGSKLIVHLIPIEAVTTSNIYSIKDLEQRINLEPFLSRGWNDSINKHGFYTYATTYLGDKGNPPGYVQFFKNGIIESVDTDLLNKRERKYIPGTAFEREILRLIESRYKVALKKLGIKLPFAISITLTDVEDYYISMNSEYPNGKIGDRILKFPTVVVNSWEDDIGKVLRPSFDYLWNNCGVAESPNYDADGNWRPNEGRYGRYQ
;
A
#
# COMPACT_ATOMS: atom_id res chain seq x y z
N MET A 1 64.02 -44.82 -3.23
CA MET A 1 62.60 -45.23 -3.19
C MET A 1 61.78 -43.95 -3.25
N ASN A 2 61.24 -43.63 -4.43
CA ASN A 2 60.32 -42.53 -4.63
C ASN A 2 58.99 -42.92 -3.99
N GLN A 3 58.54 -42.17 -2.98
CA GLN A 3 57.12 -42.08 -2.69
C GLN A 3 56.59 -40.93 -3.54
N GLN A 4 56.02 -41.27 -4.70
CA GLN A 4 55.04 -40.41 -5.35
C GLN A 4 53.88 -40.27 -4.36
N GLY A 5 53.67 -39.07 -3.82
CA GLY A 5 52.38 -38.74 -3.23
C GLY A 5 51.38 -38.74 -4.38
N GLU A 6 50.55 -39.78 -4.44
CA GLU A 6 49.35 -39.80 -5.26
C GLU A 6 48.57 -38.53 -4.95
N SER A 7 48.42 -37.66 -5.95
CA SER A 7 47.43 -36.60 -5.89
C SER A 7 46.07 -37.28 -5.79
N THR A 8 45.48 -37.29 -4.59
CA THR A 8 44.09 -37.68 -4.38
C THR A 8 43.25 -36.87 -5.36
N GLU A 9 42.69 -37.52 -6.38
CA GLU A 9 41.86 -36.83 -7.35
C GLU A 9 40.57 -36.40 -6.64
N ILE A 10 40.52 -35.13 -6.23
CA ILE A 10 39.34 -34.54 -5.60
C ILE A 10 38.31 -34.32 -6.72
N TYR A 11 37.17 -35.00 -6.65
CA TYR A 11 36.05 -34.77 -7.57
C TYR A 11 35.49 -33.36 -7.38
N ASP A 12 35.00 -32.75 -8.44
CA ASP A 12 34.32 -31.46 -8.34
C ASP A 12 32.94 -31.63 -7.72
N PHE A 13 32.19 -32.67 -8.13
CA PHE A 13 30.84 -32.93 -7.67
C PHE A 13 30.62 -34.39 -7.30
N PHE A 14 30.03 -34.62 -6.13
CA PHE A 14 29.35 -35.86 -5.79
C PHE A 14 27.85 -35.71 -6.04
N ILE A 15 27.25 -36.61 -6.82
CA ILE A 15 25.81 -36.58 -7.12
C ILE A 15 25.06 -37.48 -6.14
N SER A 16 24.36 -36.86 -5.19
CA SER A 16 23.52 -37.54 -4.22
C SER A 16 22.07 -37.57 -4.71
N TYR A 17 21.54 -38.76 -4.97
CA TYR A 17 20.21 -38.96 -5.55
C TYR A 17 19.54 -40.23 -4.99
N ASN A 18 18.24 -40.37 -5.19
CA ASN A 18 17.54 -41.63 -4.89
C ASN A 18 17.59 -42.55 -6.11
N SER A 19 17.77 -43.86 -5.90
CA SER A 19 17.79 -44.87 -6.98
C SER A 19 16.65 -44.77 -8.03
N LYS A 20 15.47 -44.25 -7.66
CA LYS A 20 14.34 -44.05 -8.60
C LYS A 20 14.53 -42.86 -9.56
N ASP A 21 15.43 -41.95 -9.23
CA ASP A 21 15.77 -40.76 -10.01
C ASP A 21 17.09 -40.96 -10.79
N LYS A 22 17.50 -42.22 -10.99
CA LYS A 22 18.78 -42.59 -11.61
C LYS A 22 18.97 -41.96 -12.98
N ASP A 23 17.96 -41.99 -13.84
CA ASP A 23 18.09 -41.50 -15.21
C ASP A 23 18.44 -40.00 -15.24
N VAL A 24 17.85 -39.22 -14.33
CA VAL A 24 18.15 -37.79 -14.18
C VAL A 24 19.55 -37.58 -13.62
N ALA A 25 19.96 -38.41 -12.66
CA ALA A 25 21.30 -38.35 -12.08
C ALA A 25 22.39 -38.66 -13.11
N GLU A 26 22.21 -39.69 -13.93
CA GLU A 26 23.14 -40.02 -15.02
C GLU A 26 23.22 -38.90 -16.06
N TRP A 27 22.07 -38.34 -16.45
CA TRP A 27 22.03 -37.23 -17.39
C TRP A 27 22.77 -35.99 -16.84
N ILE A 28 22.50 -35.57 -15.60
CA ILE A 28 23.19 -34.43 -14.98
C ILE A 28 24.70 -34.69 -14.89
N SER A 29 25.11 -35.88 -14.44
CA SER A 29 26.53 -36.24 -14.37
C SER A 29 27.22 -36.12 -15.73
N TYR A 30 26.54 -36.56 -16.80
CA TYR A 30 27.10 -36.54 -18.15
C TYR A 30 27.31 -35.11 -18.64
N ILE A 31 26.31 -34.24 -18.44
CA ILE A 31 26.42 -32.82 -18.79
C ILE A 31 27.55 -32.12 -18.02
N LEU A 32 27.76 -32.47 -16.74
CA LEU A 32 28.84 -31.91 -15.93
C LEU A 32 30.22 -32.37 -16.42
N GLU A 33 30.38 -33.64 -16.78
CA GLU A 33 31.63 -34.14 -17.37
C GLU A 33 31.91 -33.53 -18.75
N GLU A 34 30.90 -33.34 -19.60
CA GLU A 34 31.04 -32.64 -20.89
C GLU A 34 31.49 -31.18 -20.70
N ALA A 35 31.07 -30.54 -19.60
CA ALA A 35 31.53 -29.22 -19.21
C ALA A 35 32.93 -29.22 -18.56
N GLY A 36 33.58 -30.38 -18.43
CA GLY A 36 34.94 -30.55 -17.94
C GLY A 36 35.07 -30.72 -16.43
N HIS A 37 33.98 -31.00 -15.71
CA HIS A 37 34.01 -31.30 -14.28
C HIS A 37 34.29 -32.78 -14.01
N LYS A 38 34.97 -33.08 -12.90
CA LYS A 38 35.10 -34.47 -12.40
C LYS A 38 33.90 -34.82 -11.52
N VAL A 39 33.14 -35.83 -11.88
CA VAL A 39 31.93 -36.23 -11.16
C VAL A 39 32.10 -37.61 -10.53
N PHE A 40 31.59 -37.77 -9.32
CA PHE A 40 31.42 -39.07 -8.67
C PHE A 40 29.92 -39.35 -8.50
N VAL A 41 29.45 -40.47 -9.03
CA VAL A 41 28.03 -40.86 -8.99
C VAL A 41 27.89 -42.38 -8.85
N GLN A 42 26.97 -42.80 -7.98
CA GLN A 42 26.72 -44.22 -7.70
C GLN A 42 26.50 -45.06 -8.97
N ALA A 43 25.84 -44.49 -9.98
CA ALA A 43 25.48 -45.21 -11.20
C ALA A 43 26.69 -45.68 -12.01
N TRP A 44 27.84 -44.99 -11.89
CA TRP A 44 29.02 -45.21 -12.73
C TRP A 44 30.19 -45.78 -11.94
N ASP A 45 30.34 -45.35 -10.68
CA ASP A 45 31.56 -45.60 -9.91
C ASP A 45 31.47 -46.79 -8.94
N PHE A 46 30.26 -47.28 -8.63
CA PHE A 46 30.09 -48.39 -7.68
C PHE A 46 30.16 -49.73 -8.42
N ALA A 47 31.07 -50.61 -7.99
CA ALA A 47 31.23 -51.95 -8.52
C ALA A 47 30.68 -53.03 -7.57
N ALA A 48 30.42 -54.21 -8.12
CA ALA A 48 30.01 -55.36 -7.32
C ALA A 48 31.09 -55.71 -6.27
N GLY A 49 30.69 -55.70 -4.99
CA GLY A 49 31.60 -55.93 -3.86
C GLY A 49 32.00 -54.67 -3.09
N ASN A 50 31.68 -53.46 -3.58
CA ASN A 50 31.82 -52.24 -2.80
C ASN A 50 30.80 -52.20 -1.65
N ASN A 51 31.17 -51.52 -0.56
CA ASN A 51 30.25 -51.21 0.52
C ASN A 51 29.57 -49.87 0.23
N PHE A 52 28.25 -49.91 0.00
CA PHE A 52 27.45 -48.74 -0.36
C PHE A 52 27.66 -47.54 0.57
N VAL A 53 27.63 -47.76 1.89
CA VAL A 53 27.74 -46.67 2.88
C VAL A 53 29.12 -46.02 2.83
N LEU A 54 30.17 -46.83 2.66
CA LEU A 54 31.54 -46.31 2.56
C LEU A 54 31.77 -45.53 1.27
N GLU A 55 31.21 -45.98 0.14
CA GLU A 55 31.33 -45.23 -1.11
C GLU A 55 30.52 -43.92 -1.09
N MET A 56 29.34 -43.89 -0.44
CA MET A 56 28.60 -42.63 -0.24
C MET A 56 29.37 -41.64 0.65
N GLN A 57 29.95 -42.13 1.75
CA GLN A 57 30.83 -41.32 2.61
C GLN A 57 32.05 -40.82 1.84
N ARG A 58 32.66 -41.69 1.04
CA ARG A 58 33.79 -41.36 0.18
C ARG A 58 33.42 -40.23 -0.78
N GLY A 59 32.31 -40.38 -1.52
CA GLY A 59 31.81 -39.36 -2.44
C GLY A 59 31.62 -38.00 -1.76
N ALA A 60 30.96 -37.97 -0.60
CA ALA A 60 30.76 -36.74 0.16
C ALA A 60 32.08 -36.11 0.66
N SER A 61 33.07 -36.93 1.04
CA SER A 61 34.35 -36.45 1.61
C SER A 61 35.43 -36.11 0.58
N GLU A 62 35.45 -36.81 -0.55
CA GLU A 62 36.45 -36.67 -1.63
C GLU A 62 35.96 -35.74 -2.76
N SER A 63 34.80 -35.09 -2.58
CA SER A 63 34.27 -34.11 -3.52
C SER A 63 34.27 -32.70 -2.95
N LYS A 64 34.49 -31.71 -3.82
CA LYS A 64 34.41 -30.29 -3.43
C LYS A 64 32.98 -29.89 -3.08
N HIS A 65 32.00 -30.42 -3.80
CA HIS A 65 30.58 -30.11 -3.65
C HIS A 65 29.73 -31.38 -3.68
N THR A 66 28.70 -31.43 -2.86
CA THR A 66 27.62 -32.43 -2.94
C THR A 66 26.42 -31.81 -3.66
N LEU A 67 26.07 -32.36 -4.82
CA LEU A 67 24.89 -32.00 -5.59
C LEU A 67 23.73 -32.90 -5.18
N ALA A 68 22.79 -32.37 -4.39
CA ALA A 68 21.66 -33.14 -3.87
C ALA A 68 20.44 -33.01 -4.80
N LEU A 69 20.04 -34.10 -5.45
CA LEU A 69 18.89 -34.13 -6.36
C LEU A 69 17.60 -34.33 -5.57
N LEU A 70 16.90 -33.21 -5.31
CA LEU A 70 15.71 -33.16 -4.48
C LEU A 70 14.48 -33.61 -5.29
N SER A 71 13.99 -34.80 -4.95
CA SER A 71 12.72 -35.36 -5.37
C SER A 71 11.89 -35.76 -4.15
N GLU A 72 10.62 -36.14 -4.38
CA GLU A 72 9.81 -36.78 -3.34
C GLU A 72 10.50 -38.04 -2.77
N ASN A 73 11.04 -38.89 -3.65
CA ASN A 73 11.76 -40.11 -3.25
C ASN A 73 13.04 -39.81 -2.45
N TYR A 74 13.72 -38.70 -2.76
CA TYR A 74 14.94 -38.29 -2.06
C TYR A 74 14.65 -37.77 -0.65
N ILE A 75 13.57 -37.01 -0.47
CA ILE A 75 13.22 -36.39 0.81
C ILE A 75 12.62 -37.41 1.78
N GLU A 76 11.81 -38.35 1.28
CA GLU A 76 11.13 -39.36 2.09
C GLU A 76 12.04 -40.55 2.47
N SER A 77 13.14 -40.76 1.74
CA SER A 77 14.08 -41.83 2.02
C SER A 77 14.90 -41.56 3.28
N SER A 78 14.91 -42.52 4.22
CA SER A 78 15.73 -42.45 5.44
C SER A 78 17.24 -42.57 5.18
N TYR A 79 17.63 -43.08 4.00
CA TYR A 79 19.02 -43.39 3.66
C TYR A 79 19.77 -42.28 2.94
N THR A 80 19.08 -41.24 2.43
CA THR A 80 19.67 -40.13 1.66
C THR A 80 19.85 -38.85 2.49
N GLN A 81 19.41 -38.87 3.76
CA GLN A 81 19.53 -37.74 4.67
C GLN A 81 20.94 -37.50 5.24
N PRO A 82 21.75 -38.54 5.56
CA PRO A 82 23.06 -38.34 6.17
C PRO A 82 24.02 -37.51 5.30
N GLU A 83 23.97 -37.65 3.98
CA GLU A 83 24.97 -37.10 3.07
C GLU A 83 24.80 -35.59 2.87
N TRP A 84 23.58 -35.11 2.58
CA TRP A 84 23.35 -33.68 2.50
C TRP A 84 23.42 -33.02 3.89
N ALA A 85 23.02 -33.73 4.95
CA ALA A 85 23.15 -33.23 6.31
C ALA A 85 24.63 -33.05 6.71
N ALA A 86 25.52 -33.98 6.32
CA ALA A 86 26.95 -33.87 6.56
C ALA A 86 27.56 -32.66 5.82
N ALA A 87 27.23 -32.50 4.54
CA ALA A 87 27.67 -31.34 3.76
C ALA A 87 27.16 -30.01 4.36
N PHE A 88 25.92 -29.99 4.86
CA PHE A 88 25.34 -28.82 5.53
C PHE A 88 26.01 -28.52 6.88
N VAL A 89 26.35 -29.55 7.67
CA VAL A 89 27.04 -29.36 8.96
C VAL A 89 28.46 -28.84 8.75
N GLU A 90 29.14 -29.26 7.68
CA GLU A 90 30.49 -28.77 7.33
C GLU A 90 30.48 -27.29 6.87
N ASP A 91 29.39 -26.85 6.23
CA ASP A 91 29.22 -25.48 5.72
C ASP A 91 27.81 -24.91 6.03
N PRO A 92 27.50 -24.57 7.30
CA PRO A 92 26.16 -24.15 7.68
C PRO A 92 25.73 -22.81 7.05
N THR A 93 26.69 -21.96 6.68
CA THR A 93 26.44 -20.66 6.03
C THR A 93 26.30 -20.78 4.51
N GLY A 94 26.75 -21.89 3.91
CA GLY A 94 26.74 -22.13 2.48
C GLY A 94 27.79 -21.32 1.69
N GLU A 95 28.77 -20.71 2.37
CA GLU A 95 29.79 -19.87 1.73
C GLU A 95 30.75 -20.69 0.86
N MET A 96 31.05 -21.92 1.28
CA MET A 96 31.89 -22.86 0.51
C MET A 96 31.07 -23.62 -0.53
N ARG A 97 29.73 -23.50 -0.47
CA ARG A 97 28.77 -24.23 -1.29
C ARG A 97 29.00 -25.75 -1.23
N LYS A 98 29.29 -26.27 -0.04
CA LYS A 98 29.48 -27.73 0.14
C LYS A 98 28.24 -28.52 -0.23
N LEU A 99 27.05 -27.94 -0.03
CA LEU A 99 25.79 -28.48 -0.48
C LEU A 99 25.19 -27.59 -1.57
N ILE A 100 24.91 -28.18 -2.74
CA ILE A 100 24.21 -27.53 -3.84
C ILE A 100 22.93 -28.33 -4.12
N PRO A 101 21.75 -27.84 -3.68
CA PRO A 101 20.51 -28.54 -3.94
C PRO A 101 20.01 -28.28 -5.37
N VAL A 102 19.51 -29.33 -6.03
CA VAL A 102 18.89 -29.28 -7.35
C VAL A 102 17.52 -29.93 -7.27
N ARG A 103 16.47 -29.16 -7.50
CA ARG A 103 15.08 -29.63 -7.45
C ARG A 103 14.72 -30.26 -8.80
N ILE A 104 14.41 -31.56 -8.78
CA ILE A 104 14.09 -32.36 -9.98
C ILE A 104 12.63 -32.85 -10.02
N SER A 105 11.89 -32.67 -8.93
CA SER A 105 10.45 -32.94 -8.84
C SER A 105 9.74 -31.84 -8.05
N ASP A 106 8.46 -31.62 -8.34
CA ASP A 106 7.62 -30.61 -7.69
C ASP A 106 7.25 -31.03 -6.25
N VAL A 107 8.25 -31.04 -5.37
CA VAL A 107 8.10 -31.39 -3.96
C VAL A 107 8.27 -30.14 -3.08
N PRO A 108 7.41 -29.91 -2.07
CA PRO A 108 7.61 -28.81 -1.13
C PRO A 108 8.83 -29.08 -0.24
N LEU A 109 9.81 -28.19 -0.29
CA LEU A 109 10.98 -28.25 0.59
C LEU A 109 10.58 -27.89 2.02
N LYS A 110 11.03 -28.68 2.99
CA LYS A 110 10.75 -28.50 4.43
C LYS A 110 12.05 -28.46 5.23
N GLY A 111 11.98 -28.01 6.47
CA GLY A 111 13.13 -27.96 7.37
C GLY A 111 14.13 -26.87 6.97
N LEU A 112 15.41 -27.24 6.83
CA LEU A 112 16.52 -26.32 6.56
C LEU A 112 16.78 -26.09 5.05
N LEU A 113 16.23 -26.94 4.18
CA LEU A 113 16.41 -26.82 2.73
C LEU A 113 15.83 -25.53 2.10
N PRO A 114 14.69 -24.97 2.56
CA PRO A 114 14.15 -23.71 2.01
C PRO A 114 15.07 -22.49 2.17
N SER A 115 16.00 -22.50 3.15
CA SER A 115 16.97 -21.41 3.34
C SER A 115 18.20 -21.50 2.44
N ILE A 116 18.38 -22.62 1.72
CA ILE A 116 19.52 -22.82 0.81
C ILE A 116 19.04 -22.52 -0.61
N VAL A 117 19.76 -21.64 -1.31
CA VAL A 117 19.47 -21.35 -2.72
C VAL A 117 19.70 -22.62 -3.55
N TYR A 118 18.67 -23.08 -4.25
CA TYR A 118 18.69 -24.28 -5.08
C TYR A 118 18.59 -23.96 -6.58
N THR A 119 18.98 -24.91 -7.40
CA THR A 119 18.72 -24.92 -8.85
C THR A 119 17.39 -25.62 -9.09
N ASP A 120 16.45 -25.03 -9.85
CA ASP A 120 15.14 -25.63 -10.10
C ASP A 120 15.03 -26.09 -11.56
N LEU A 121 14.87 -27.40 -11.77
CA LEU A 121 14.65 -28.01 -13.08
C LEU A 121 13.17 -28.36 -13.31
N VAL A 122 12.29 -28.14 -12.32
CA VAL A 122 10.88 -28.49 -12.41
C VAL A 122 10.18 -27.69 -13.52
N GLY A 123 9.47 -28.38 -14.40
CA GLY A 123 8.70 -27.78 -15.50
C GLY A 123 9.54 -27.33 -16.70
N ILE A 124 10.85 -27.56 -16.70
CA ILE A 124 11.71 -27.35 -17.88
C ILE A 124 11.58 -28.57 -18.79
N ASN A 125 10.96 -28.39 -19.96
CA ASN A 125 10.76 -29.45 -20.95
C ASN A 125 11.70 -29.33 -22.16
N ASP A 126 12.66 -28.40 -22.11
CA ASP A 126 13.63 -28.12 -23.16
C ASP A 126 15.02 -28.49 -22.64
N GLU A 127 15.70 -29.40 -23.35
CA GLU A 127 16.97 -29.98 -22.90
C GLU A 127 18.09 -28.93 -22.84
N ASP A 128 18.23 -28.09 -23.87
CA ASP A 128 19.25 -27.03 -23.92
C ASP A 128 19.08 -26.06 -22.73
N LYS A 129 17.85 -25.69 -22.41
CA LYS A 129 17.54 -24.85 -21.24
C LYS A 129 17.85 -25.58 -19.93
N ALA A 130 17.61 -26.88 -19.84
CA ALA A 130 17.96 -27.67 -18.66
C ALA A 130 19.48 -27.73 -18.46
N ILE A 131 20.25 -27.94 -19.55
CA ILE A 131 21.72 -27.90 -19.58
C ILE A 131 22.23 -26.54 -19.10
N GLU A 132 21.70 -25.44 -19.65
CA GLU A 132 22.07 -24.09 -19.24
C GLU A 132 21.80 -23.87 -17.74
N THR A 133 20.63 -24.32 -17.28
CA THR A 133 20.19 -24.14 -15.88
C THR A 133 21.09 -24.90 -14.91
N ILE A 134 21.47 -26.15 -15.21
CA ILE A 134 22.33 -26.95 -14.34
C ILE A 134 23.76 -26.40 -14.30
N LEU A 135 24.34 -26.05 -15.45
CA LEU A 135 25.70 -25.50 -15.53
C LEU A 135 25.80 -24.13 -14.82
N ALA A 136 24.80 -23.27 -14.99
CA ALA A 136 24.70 -22.01 -14.25
C ALA A 136 24.45 -22.24 -12.75
N GLY A 137 23.79 -23.34 -12.38
CA GLY A 137 23.56 -23.78 -11.02
C GLY A 137 24.86 -24.10 -10.30
N VAL A 138 25.76 -24.86 -10.92
CA VAL A 138 27.00 -25.36 -10.30
C VAL A 138 28.20 -24.42 -10.40
N GLN A 139 28.13 -23.39 -11.24
CA GLN A 139 29.22 -22.43 -11.41
C GLN A 139 29.55 -21.67 -10.11
N MET A 140 30.80 -21.72 -9.64
CA MET A 140 31.28 -21.12 -8.38
C MET A 140 31.54 -19.60 -8.45
N GLY A 141 31.36 -18.99 -9.62
CA GLY A 141 31.56 -17.57 -9.87
C GLY A 141 30.29 -16.73 -9.76
N ARG A 142 30.43 -15.40 -9.88
CA ARG A 142 29.28 -14.50 -10.00
C ARG A 142 28.50 -14.86 -11.27
N LYS A 143 27.19 -15.06 -11.14
CA LYS A 143 26.22 -15.15 -12.26
C LYS A 143 26.02 -13.82 -13.00
N LYS A 144 27.04 -12.97 -13.03
CA LYS A 144 26.97 -11.67 -13.72
C LYS A 144 26.99 -11.96 -15.23
N PRO A 145 26.00 -11.52 -16.00
CA PRO A 145 26.00 -11.71 -17.45
C PRO A 145 27.26 -11.12 -18.10
N LEU A 146 27.82 -11.83 -19.09
CA LEU A 146 29.03 -11.44 -19.81
C LEU A 146 28.85 -10.12 -20.57
N SER A 147 27.63 -9.86 -21.04
CA SER A 147 27.18 -8.59 -21.59
C SER A 147 26.27 -7.89 -20.60
N ARG A 148 26.21 -6.55 -20.68
CA ARG A 148 25.20 -5.78 -19.95
C ARG A 148 23.81 -6.32 -20.35
N PRO A 149 22.96 -6.77 -19.40
CA PRO A 149 21.58 -7.11 -19.71
C PRO A 149 20.94 -5.97 -20.47
N SER A 150 20.09 -6.29 -21.45
CA SER A 150 19.24 -5.28 -22.07
C SER A 150 18.60 -4.44 -20.98
N PHE A 151 18.67 -3.12 -21.12
CA PHE A 151 17.95 -2.23 -20.21
C PHE A 151 16.50 -2.72 -20.18
N PRO A 152 15.97 -3.17 -19.03
CA PRO A 152 14.70 -3.91 -19.00
C PRO A 152 13.51 -3.07 -19.46
N GLY A 153 13.72 -1.76 -19.69
CA GLY A 153 12.69 -0.77 -19.57
C GLY A 153 12.28 -0.73 -18.10
N PHE A 154 12.53 0.38 -17.42
CA PHE A 154 11.54 0.75 -16.42
C PHE A 154 10.31 1.17 -17.22
N PRO A 155 9.06 0.91 -16.75
CA PRO A 155 7.89 1.43 -17.42
C PRO A 155 8.17 2.90 -17.77
N SER A 156 8.14 3.22 -19.06
CA SER A 156 8.38 4.58 -19.52
C SER A 156 7.48 5.48 -18.66
N ARG A 157 8.03 6.58 -18.12
CA ARG A 157 7.15 7.67 -17.70
C ARG A 157 6.35 7.99 -18.94
N ASN A 158 5.08 7.58 -18.97
CA ASN A 158 4.15 8.13 -19.94
C ASN A 158 4.34 9.63 -19.85
N ASP A 159 4.64 10.26 -20.98
CA ASP A 159 4.56 11.70 -21.14
C ASP A 159 3.10 12.12 -20.95
N THR A 160 2.70 12.10 -19.69
CA THR A 160 1.49 12.70 -19.13
C THR A 160 1.94 13.21 -17.77
N ASN A 161 1.80 14.50 -17.55
CA ASN A 161 1.95 15.20 -16.29
C ASN A 161 0.98 14.64 -15.21
N ASN A 162 1.18 13.40 -14.76
CA ASN A 162 0.23 12.70 -13.91
C ASN A 162 0.94 11.75 -12.92
N ASN A 163 1.80 12.30 -12.07
CA ASN A 163 2.17 11.69 -10.79
C ASN A 163 1.12 12.10 -9.73
N MET A 164 -0.17 11.88 -10.02
CA MET A 164 -1.18 11.75 -8.98
C MET A 164 -1.18 10.29 -8.51
N PRO A 165 -1.03 9.96 -7.22
CA PRO A 165 -1.51 8.68 -6.69
C PRO A 165 -2.91 8.38 -7.24
N GLN A 166 -2.99 7.35 -8.07
CA GLN A 166 -4.27 6.75 -8.41
C GLN A 166 -4.83 6.10 -7.15
N GLY A 167 -6.04 6.54 -6.78
CA GLY A 167 -6.87 5.94 -5.75
C GLY A 167 -6.54 6.40 -4.33
N GLU A 168 -7.32 7.38 -3.85
CA GLU A 168 -7.55 7.58 -2.41
C GLU A 168 -6.33 7.93 -1.52
N TRP A 169 -5.37 8.72 -2.01
CA TRP A 169 -4.22 9.20 -1.20
C TRP A 169 -4.61 9.90 0.13
N TYR A 170 -5.86 10.32 0.21
CA TYR A 170 -6.47 10.98 1.34
C TYR A 170 -6.99 10.03 2.43
N ASN A 171 -7.24 8.74 2.13
CA ASN A 171 -8.01 7.86 3.01
C ASN A 171 -7.35 7.55 4.34
N ASP A 172 -6.06 7.26 4.34
CA ASP A 172 -5.31 6.97 5.57
C ASP A 172 -5.27 8.19 6.49
N TRP A 173 -5.06 9.37 5.90
CA TRP A 173 -5.05 10.63 6.63
C TRP A 173 -6.43 10.93 7.23
N ILE A 174 -7.50 10.86 6.43
CA ILE A 174 -8.89 11.09 6.88
C ILE A 174 -9.24 10.12 8.01
N THR A 175 -8.95 8.83 7.82
CA THR A 175 -9.31 7.79 8.80
C THR A 175 -8.58 8.00 10.12
N THR A 176 -7.28 8.30 10.07
CA THR A 176 -6.50 8.63 11.26
C THR A 176 -7.05 9.88 11.94
N ARG A 177 -7.34 10.92 11.17
CA ARG A 177 -7.77 12.21 11.70
C ARG A 177 -9.16 12.16 12.32
N LEU A 178 -10.10 11.47 11.69
CA LEU A 178 -11.45 11.25 12.26
C LEU A 178 -11.38 10.49 13.59
N ASN A 179 -10.50 9.49 13.71
CA ASN A 179 -10.29 8.78 14.98
C ASN A 179 -9.78 9.72 16.08
N GLU A 180 -8.91 10.68 15.76
CA GLU A 180 -8.43 11.67 16.73
C GLU A 180 -9.53 12.63 17.17
N ILE A 181 -10.40 13.05 16.25
CA ILE A 181 -11.54 13.94 16.53
C ILE A 181 -12.55 13.22 17.43
N GLU A 182 -12.94 12.00 17.08
CA GLU A 182 -13.92 11.20 17.84
C GLU A 182 -13.42 10.84 19.25
N ARG A 183 -12.11 10.60 19.42
CA ARG A 183 -11.51 10.37 20.74
C ARG A 183 -11.30 11.65 21.55
N GLY A 184 -11.60 12.81 20.95
CA GLY A 184 -11.32 14.11 21.55
C GLY A 184 -9.83 14.38 21.74
N SER A 185 -8.92 13.68 21.06
CA SER A 185 -7.47 13.93 21.14
C SER A 185 -6.98 14.95 20.11
N ALA A 186 -7.82 15.30 19.14
CA ALA A 186 -7.51 16.31 18.13
C ALA A 186 -7.30 17.71 18.73
N LEU A 187 -6.40 18.47 18.10
CA LEU A 187 -6.25 19.91 18.26
C LEU A 187 -6.46 20.58 16.89
N PRO A 188 -7.15 21.72 16.82
CA PRO A 188 -7.79 22.47 17.91
C PRO A 188 -8.98 21.72 18.53
N LYS A 189 -9.35 22.10 19.76
CA LYS A 189 -10.57 21.60 20.39
C LYS A 189 -11.77 22.32 19.78
N VAL A 190 -12.89 21.60 19.67
CA VAL A 190 -14.20 22.11 19.24
C VAL A 190 -15.24 21.67 20.27
N SER A 191 -16.35 22.39 20.34
CA SER A 191 -17.48 22.01 21.20
C SER A 191 -17.97 20.57 20.96
N GLU A 192 -18.61 20.01 21.97
CA GLU A 192 -19.22 18.69 21.89
C GLU A 192 -20.46 18.67 20.96
N GLY A 193 -20.91 17.45 20.60
CA GLY A 193 -22.07 17.22 19.74
C GLY A 193 -21.71 16.85 18.31
N SER A 194 -22.74 16.83 17.44
CA SER A 194 -22.62 16.41 16.04
C SER A 194 -21.75 17.37 15.24
N LYS A 195 -20.92 16.84 14.34
CA LYS A 195 -19.89 17.62 13.64
C LYS A 195 -20.04 17.54 12.13
N LEU A 196 -19.91 18.68 11.46
CA LEU A 196 -19.54 18.76 10.06
C LEU A 196 -18.01 18.91 9.99
N ILE A 197 -17.37 18.01 9.25
CA ILE A 197 -15.92 17.99 9.04
C ILE A 197 -15.65 18.08 7.54
N VAL A 198 -14.85 19.06 7.13
CA VAL A 198 -14.44 19.27 5.74
C VAL A 198 -12.91 19.25 5.66
N HIS A 199 -12.37 18.40 4.79
CA HIS A 199 -10.94 18.31 4.55
C HIS A 199 -10.61 18.67 3.11
N LEU A 200 -9.64 19.55 2.90
CA LEU A 200 -8.98 19.76 1.62
C LEU A 200 -7.57 19.18 1.73
N ILE A 201 -7.30 18.12 0.96
CA ILE A 201 -6.10 17.30 1.10
C ILE A 201 -5.33 17.34 -0.22
N PRO A 202 -4.35 18.26 -0.35
CA PRO A 202 -3.45 18.28 -1.48
C PRO A 202 -2.69 16.97 -1.59
N ILE A 203 -2.45 16.52 -2.81
CA ILE A 203 -1.71 15.30 -3.05
C ILE A 203 -0.29 15.37 -2.47
N GLU A 204 0.33 16.53 -2.59
CA GLU A 204 1.69 16.76 -2.11
C GLU A 204 1.79 16.71 -0.58
N ALA A 205 0.69 16.88 0.14
CA ALA A 205 0.66 16.80 1.59
C ALA A 205 0.92 15.39 2.12
N VAL A 206 0.77 14.36 1.26
CA VAL A 206 1.03 12.96 1.59
C VAL A 206 2.13 12.35 0.72
N THR A 207 2.41 12.90 -0.47
CA THR A 207 3.47 12.39 -1.36
C THR A 207 4.81 13.10 -1.22
N THR A 208 4.87 14.24 -0.52
CA THR A 208 6.10 15.00 -0.33
C THR A 208 6.41 15.21 1.15
N SER A 209 7.67 15.50 1.47
CA SER A 209 8.08 15.91 2.81
C SER A 209 8.06 17.44 2.99
N ASN A 210 7.26 18.16 2.21
CA ASN A 210 7.16 19.61 2.33
C ASN A 210 6.54 20.00 3.67
N ILE A 211 7.19 20.94 4.35
CA ILE A 211 6.74 21.50 5.63
C ILE A 211 6.78 23.02 5.50
N TYR A 212 5.60 23.65 5.52
CA TYR A 212 5.43 25.10 5.46
C TYR A 212 5.68 25.75 6.83
N SER A 213 6.23 26.96 6.82
CA SER A 213 6.42 27.73 8.05
C SER A 213 5.08 28.29 8.55
N ILE A 214 4.97 28.57 9.84
CA ILE A 214 3.74 29.17 10.41
C ILE A 214 3.39 30.48 9.70
N LYS A 215 4.39 31.30 9.38
CA LYS A 215 4.21 32.57 8.67
C LYS A 215 3.58 32.41 7.29
N ASP A 216 3.85 31.30 6.59
CA ASP A 216 3.23 31.02 5.29
C ASP A 216 1.77 30.56 5.43
N LEU A 217 1.45 29.90 6.56
CA LEU A 217 0.12 29.41 6.88
C LEU A 217 -0.80 30.48 7.50
N GLU A 218 -0.25 31.60 7.99
CA GLU A 218 -0.94 32.74 8.64
C GLU A 218 -1.86 33.50 7.65
N GLN A 219 -2.97 32.85 7.29
CA GLN A 219 -3.92 33.34 6.29
C GLN A 219 -5.32 33.54 6.90
N ARG A 220 -5.40 34.22 8.06
CA ARG A 220 -6.63 34.38 8.86
C ARG A 220 -7.90 34.69 8.04
N ILE A 221 -7.82 35.58 7.05
CA ILE A 221 -8.98 35.97 6.21
C ILE A 221 -9.48 34.81 5.33
N ASN A 222 -8.60 33.91 4.89
CA ASN A 222 -8.93 32.77 4.03
C ASN A 222 -9.23 31.49 4.83
N LEU A 223 -9.11 31.54 6.16
CA LEU A 223 -9.42 30.44 7.07
C LEU A 223 -10.62 30.85 7.90
N GLU A 224 -11.77 31.00 7.26
CA GLU A 224 -13.03 31.39 7.91
C GLU A 224 -13.76 30.13 8.44
N PRO A 225 -14.02 30.02 9.76
CA PRO A 225 -14.86 28.94 10.29
C PRO A 225 -16.32 29.07 9.84
N PHE A 226 -17.03 27.93 9.73
CA PHE A 226 -18.44 27.90 9.36
C PHE A 226 -19.32 28.74 10.29
N LEU A 227 -20.37 29.33 9.70
CA LEU A 227 -21.43 30.08 10.40
C LEU A 227 -20.95 31.19 11.35
N SER A 228 -19.71 31.66 11.18
CA SER A 228 -19.08 32.60 12.09
C SER A 228 -19.15 34.04 11.57
N ARG A 229 -19.48 34.98 12.46
CA ARG A 229 -19.40 36.43 12.17
C ARG A 229 -18.05 37.05 12.54
N GLY A 230 -17.21 36.30 13.25
CA GLY A 230 -15.90 36.74 13.72
C GLY A 230 -15.09 35.56 14.27
N TRP A 231 -13.79 35.57 14.03
CA TRP A 231 -12.90 34.48 14.45
C TRP A 231 -11.55 35.02 14.88
N ASN A 232 -10.94 34.34 15.84
CA ASN A 232 -9.57 34.56 16.28
C ASN A 232 -8.67 33.50 15.64
N ASP A 233 -7.38 33.63 15.88
CA ASP A 233 -6.36 32.74 15.39
C ASP A 233 -5.36 32.34 16.48
N SER A 234 -4.69 31.21 16.27
CA SER A 234 -3.66 30.70 17.16
C SER A 234 -2.81 29.65 16.42
N ILE A 235 -1.83 29.07 17.13
CA ILE A 235 -0.86 28.12 16.60
C ILE A 235 -0.83 26.90 17.52
N ASN A 236 -0.69 25.71 16.93
CA ASN A 236 -0.43 24.47 17.67
C ASN A 236 0.74 23.70 17.03
N LYS A 237 1.05 22.52 17.55
CA LYS A 237 2.15 21.68 17.03
C LYS A 237 2.00 21.34 15.54
N HIS A 238 0.77 21.30 15.03
CA HIS A 238 0.42 20.91 13.67
C HIS A 238 0.43 22.07 12.66
N GLY A 239 0.26 23.32 13.10
CA GLY A 239 0.21 24.47 12.20
C GLY A 239 -0.51 25.69 12.76
N PHE A 240 -1.03 26.51 11.86
CA PHE A 240 -1.82 27.71 12.16
C PHE A 240 -3.31 27.38 12.08
N TYR A 241 -4.13 27.97 12.94
CA TYR A 241 -5.57 27.76 12.88
C TYR A 241 -6.36 28.99 13.29
N THR A 242 -7.60 29.04 12.82
CA THR A 242 -8.60 30.01 13.24
C THR A 242 -9.74 29.31 13.96
N TYR A 243 -10.46 30.05 14.80
CA TYR A 243 -11.60 29.52 15.54
C TYR A 243 -12.64 30.60 15.78
N ALA A 244 -13.92 30.21 15.74
CA ALA A 244 -15.02 31.15 15.90
C ALA A 244 -15.00 31.80 17.29
N THR A 245 -15.13 33.13 17.35
CA THR A 245 -15.24 33.87 18.62
C THR A 245 -16.66 33.76 19.15
N THR A 246 -16.82 33.13 20.31
CA THR A 246 -18.09 32.64 20.84
C THR A 246 -19.13 33.72 21.17
N TYR A 247 -20.37 33.43 20.78
CA TYR A 247 -21.56 33.53 21.65
C TYR A 247 -22.28 32.16 21.81
N LEU A 248 -21.74 31.06 21.27
CA LEU A 248 -22.48 29.81 21.02
C LEU A 248 -21.69 28.50 21.28
N GLY A 249 -20.44 28.59 21.72
CA GLY A 249 -19.68 27.40 22.14
C GLY A 249 -20.11 26.88 23.51
N ASP A 250 -19.84 25.61 23.79
CA ASP A 250 -19.96 25.00 25.11
C ASP A 250 -18.83 25.42 26.07
N LYS A 251 -18.65 24.72 27.21
CA LYS A 251 -17.74 25.07 28.33
C LYS A 251 -16.25 25.19 27.93
N GLY A 252 -15.90 26.27 27.24
CA GLY A 252 -14.52 26.67 26.94
C GLY A 252 -14.02 26.36 25.53
N ASN A 253 -14.81 25.72 24.66
CA ASN A 253 -14.41 25.42 23.29
C ASN A 253 -15.20 26.25 22.26
N PRO A 254 -14.59 26.60 21.10
CA PRO A 254 -15.29 27.26 20.01
C PRO A 254 -16.24 26.29 19.28
N PRO A 255 -17.35 26.78 18.69
CA PRO A 255 -18.29 25.94 17.92
C PRO A 255 -17.71 25.49 16.57
N GLY A 256 -16.58 26.06 16.15
CA GLY A 256 -15.89 25.63 14.94
C GLY A 256 -14.50 26.22 14.80
N TYR A 257 -13.68 25.55 13.99
CA TYR A 257 -12.32 25.96 13.65
C TYR A 257 -11.97 25.67 12.20
N VAL A 258 -10.88 26.29 11.73
CA VAL A 258 -10.17 25.90 10.50
C VAL A 258 -8.69 25.77 10.80
N GLN A 259 -8.14 24.57 10.66
CA GLN A 259 -6.73 24.25 10.85
C GLN A 259 -6.04 24.18 9.48
N PHE A 260 -4.94 24.92 9.32
CA PHE A 260 -4.02 24.78 8.21
C PHE A 260 -2.76 24.05 8.70
N PHE A 261 -2.63 22.78 8.31
CA PHE A 261 -1.51 21.93 8.72
C PHE A 261 -0.23 22.32 7.99
N LYS A 262 0.91 22.07 8.65
CA LYS A 262 2.25 22.32 8.08
C LYS A 262 2.54 21.56 6.79
N ASN A 263 1.81 20.49 6.48
CA ASN A 263 1.94 19.78 5.21
C ASN A 263 0.98 20.31 4.13
N GLY A 264 0.21 21.37 4.38
CA GLY A 264 -0.68 22.00 3.40
C GLY A 264 -2.13 21.51 3.43
N ILE A 265 -2.51 20.61 4.35
CA ILE A 265 -3.91 20.19 4.50
C ILE A 265 -4.71 21.30 5.19
N ILE A 266 -5.94 21.53 4.73
CA ILE A 266 -6.92 22.34 5.45
C ILE A 266 -7.99 21.43 6.03
N GLU A 267 -8.27 21.57 7.31
CA GLU A 267 -9.40 20.94 8.01
C GLU A 267 -10.29 22.02 8.57
N SER A 268 -11.59 21.94 8.30
CA SER A 268 -12.60 22.74 8.98
C SER A 268 -13.56 21.83 9.72
N VAL A 269 -13.85 22.18 10.98
CA VAL A 269 -14.81 21.46 11.82
C VAL A 269 -15.81 22.47 12.37
N ASP A 270 -17.08 22.09 12.35
CA ASP A 270 -18.20 22.87 12.83
C ASP A 270 -19.19 22.00 13.58
N THR A 271 -19.76 22.52 14.67
CA THR A 271 -20.84 21.88 15.42
C THR A 271 -22.14 22.67 15.33
N ASP A 272 -22.09 23.94 14.95
CA ASP A 272 -23.23 24.86 15.00
C ASP A 272 -24.28 24.57 13.91
N LEU A 273 -23.86 24.13 12.72
CA LEU A 273 -24.75 23.84 11.59
C LEU A 273 -25.69 22.67 11.90
N LEU A 274 -25.24 21.72 12.73
CA LEU A 274 -25.97 20.50 13.10
C LEU A 274 -26.63 20.58 14.49
N ASN A 275 -26.13 21.40 15.41
CA ASN A 275 -26.62 21.46 16.80
C ASN A 275 -27.74 22.49 17.04
N LYS A 276 -28.03 23.39 16.10
CA LYS A 276 -28.85 24.60 16.36
C LYS A 276 -30.38 24.41 16.39
N ARG A 277 -30.92 23.20 16.41
CA ARG A 277 -32.37 23.01 16.25
C ARG A 277 -32.89 21.96 17.22
N GLU A 278 -34.08 22.20 17.77
CA GLU A 278 -34.85 21.22 18.59
C GLU A 278 -35.07 19.88 17.86
N ARG A 279 -34.75 19.82 16.56
CA ARG A 279 -34.88 18.68 15.66
C ARG A 279 -33.52 18.37 15.03
N LYS A 280 -33.20 17.08 14.90
CA LYS A 280 -32.04 16.54 14.16
C LYS A 280 -32.17 16.82 12.64
N TYR A 281 -32.06 18.08 12.24
CA TYR A 281 -32.37 18.57 10.89
C TYR A 281 -31.17 19.26 10.24
N ILE A 282 -30.86 18.87 9.01
CA ILE A 282 -29.85 19.50 8.15
C ILE A 282 -30.58 20.40 7.14
N PRO A 283 -30.39 21.73 7.19
CA PRO A 283 -31.04 22.65 6.25
C PRO A 283 -30.40 22.56 4.87
N GLY A 284 -31.04 21.86 3.93
CA GLY A 284 -30.42 21.44 2.66
C GLY A 284 -29.75 22.57 1.87
N THR A 285 -30.46 23.66 1.59
CA THR A 285 -29.88 24.81 0.88
C THR A 285 -28.76 25.50 1.67
N ALA A 286 -28.92 25.68 2.99
CA ALA A 286 -27.90 26.38 3.78
C ALA A 286 -26.64 25.53 3.98
N PHE A 287 -26.81 24.22 4.15
CA PHE A 287 -25.72 23.26 4.27
C PHE A 287 -24.81 23.29 3.04
N GLU A 288 -25.38 23.10 1.85
CA GLU A 288 -24.60 23.09 0.61
C GLU A 288 -23.99 24.47 0.32
N ARG A 289 -24.77 25.55 0.50
CA ARG A 289 -24.29 26.93 0.24
C ARG A 289 -23.06 27.28 1.05
N GLU A 290 -23.06 26.99 2.35
CA GLU A 290 -21.92 27.37 3.21
C GLU A 290 -20.66 26.58 2.85
N ILE A 291 -20.79 25.28 2.54
CA ILE A 291 -19.66 24.45 2.11
C ILE A 291 -19.09 25.01 0.80
N LEU A 292 -19.94 25.25 -0.21
CA LEU A 292 -19.51 25.78 -1.51
C LEU A 292 -18.87 27.15 -1.37
N ARG A 293 -19.49 28.06 -0.62
CA ARG A 293 -18.98 29.41 -0.38
C ARG A 293 -17.59 29.39 0.24
N LEU A 294 -17.40 28.62 1.31
CA LEU A 294 -16.12 28.59 2.03
C LEU A 294 -15.02 27.91 1.23
N ILE A 295 -15.32 26.79 0.56
CA ILE A 295 -14.32 26.13 -0.27
C ILE A 295 -13.88 27.06 -1.41
N GLU A 296 -14.82 27.64 -2.17
CA GLU A 296 -14.51 28.46 -3.35
C GLU A 296 -13.81 29.77 -2.96
N SER A 297 -14.39 30.53 -2.02
CA SER A 297 -13.93 31.89 -1.73
C SER A 297 -12.83 31.98 -0.68
N ARG A 298 -12.61 30.92 0.11
CA ARG A 298 -11.67 30.92 1.25
C ARG A 298 -10.61 29.83 1.12
N TYR A 299 -10.99 28.56 1.23
CA TYR A 299 -10.00 27.48 1.40
C TYR A 299 -9.20 27.21 0.12
N LYS A 300 -9.85 27.20 -1.05
CA LYS A 300 -9.18 27.12 -2.37
C LYS A 300 -8.21 28.29 -2.57
N VAL A 301 -8.59 29.50 -2.14
CA VAL A 301 -7.72 30.69 -2.19
C VAL A 301 -6.52 30.55 -1.26
N ALA A 302 -6.68 29.96 -0.07
CA ALA A 302 -5.59 29.71 0.86
C ALA A 302 -4.54 28.74 0.29
N LEU A 303 -4.99 27.64 -0.33
CA LEU A 303 -4.12 26.69 -1.03
C LEU A 303 -3.39 27.36 -2.20
N LYS A 304 -4.10 28.13 -3.06
CA LYS A 304 -3.49 28.89 -4.16
C LYS A 304 -2.39 29.83 -3.67
N LYS A 305 -2.65 30.60 -2.60
CA LYS A 305 -1.69 31.55 -2.01
C LYS A 305 -0.46 30.88 -1.41
N LEU A 306 -0.62 29.69 -0.83
CA LEU A 306 0.50 28.92 -0.30
C LEU A 306 1.38 28.29 -1.41
N GLY A 307 0.90 28.30 -2.67
CA GLY A 307 1.60 27.71 -3.81
C GLY A 307 1.42 26.19 -3.90
N ILE A 308 0.31 25.69 -3.37
CA ILE A 308 0.00 24.26 -3.40
C ILE A 308 -0.14 23.75 -4.84
N LYS A 309 0.37 22.54 -5.10
CA LYS A 309 0.20 21.88 -6.40
C LYS A 309 -1.08 21.05 -6.43
N LEU A 310 -1.78 21.13 -7.57
CA LEU A 310 -2.93 20.27 -7.86
C LEU A 310 -2.49 18.80 -8.09
N PRO A 311 -3.40 17.84 -7.87
CA PRO A 311 -4.77 18.01 -7.38
C PRO A 311 -4.84 18.14 -5.85
N PHE A 312 -6.03 18.53 -5.36
CA PHE A 312 -6.42 18.30 -3.97
C PHE A 312 -7.76 17.59 -3.90
N ALA A 313 -7.93 16.74 -2.89
CA ALA A 313 -9.19 16.06 -2.61
C ALA A 313 -10.04 16.88 -1.64
N ILE A 314 -11.36 16.81 -1.78
CA ILE A 314 -12.33 17.38 -0.84
C ILE A 314 -13.11 16.21 -0.22
N SER A 315 -12.98 16.04 1.08
CA SER A 315 -13.77 15.10 1.88
C SER A 315 -14.74 15.86 2.78
N ILE A 316 -15.96 15.35 2.89
CA ILE A 316 -16.99 15.83 3.82
C ILE A 316 -17.42 14.65 4.67
N THR A 317 -17.43 14.83 5.99
CA THR A 317 -17.89 13.83 6.95
C THR A 317 -18.82 14.46 7.96
N LEU A 318 -19.93 13.78 8.25
CA LEU A 318 -20.80 14.12 9.37
C LEU A 318 -20.63 13.07 10.48
N THR A 319 -20.52 13.50 11.74
CA THR A 319 -20.46 12.59 12.90
C THR A 319 -21.62 12.82 13.86
N ASP A 320 -22.03 11.75 14.54
CA ASP A 320 -23.19 11.69 15.42
C ASP A 320 -24.49 12.16 14.74
N VAL A 321 -24.73 11.68 13.52
CA VAL A 321 -25.88 12.06 12.68
C VAL A 321 -26.93 10.95 12.49
N GLU A 322 -26.90 9.90 13.31
CA GLU A 322 -27.98 8.92 13.35
C GLU A 322 -29.32 9.63 13.68
N ASP A 323 -30.38 9.28 12.96
CA ASP A 323 -31.70 9.93 12.96
C ASP A 323 -31.77 11.37 12.42
N TYR A 324 -30.66 11.95 11.96
CA TYR A 324 -30.74 13.24 11.27
C TYR A 324 -31.45 13.09 9.93
N TYR A 325 -32.07 14.15 9.45
CA TYR A 325 -32.60 14.21 8.10
C TYR A 325 -32.20 15.52 7.41
N ILE A 326 -31.97 15.45 6.11
CA ILE A 326 -31.87 16.63 5.24
C ILE A 326 -33.24 16.92 4.62
N SER A 327 -33.62 18.19 4.59
CA SER A 327 -34.80 18.65 3.85
C SER A 327 -34.65 20.13 3.47
N MET A 328 -35.50 20.60 2.57
CA MET A 328 -35.66 22.03 2.28
C MET A 328 -36.55 22.72 3.31
N ASN A 329 -37.36 21.93 4.02
CA ASN A 329 -38.25 22.40 5.06
C ASN A 329 -38.16 21.47 6.27
N SER A 330 -37.93 22.05 7.45
CA SER A 330 -37.78 21.31 8.71
C SER A 330 -39.04 20.59 9.19
N GLU A 331 -40.19 20.81 8.57
CA GLU A 331 -41.45 20.11 8.90
C GLU A 331 -41.66 18.82 8.10
N TYR A 332 -40.95 18.64 6.97
CA TYR A 332 -41.21 17.57 6.01
C TYR A 332 -39.96 16.73 5.75
N PRO A 333 -39.63 15.77 6.63
CA PRO A 333 -38.59 14.78 6.36
C PRO A 333 -39.08 13.73 5.35
N ASN A 334 -38.25 13.36 4.38
CA ASN A 334 -38.52 12.21 3.49
C ASN A 334 -38.03 10.89 4.12
N GLY A 335 -36.89 10.94 4.81
CA GLY A 335 -36.23 9.82 5.44
C GLY A 335 -35.19 10.33 6.43
N LYS A 336 -34.56 9.41 7.17
CA LYS A 336 -33.51 9.72 8.14
C LYS A 336 -32.25 8.94 7.82
N ILE A 337 -31.12 9.54 8.15
CA ILE A 337 -29.79 8.94 8.09
C ILE A 337 -29.71 7.81 9.13
N GLY A 338 -29.29 6.63 8.69
CA GLY A 338 -29.09 5.46 9.55
C GLY A 338 -27.68 5.38 10.14
N ASP A 339 -26.70 6.05 9.55
CA ASP A 339 -25.31 5.99 9.99
C ASP A 339 -25.00 7.02 11.08
N ARG A 340 -24.28 6.59 12.13
CA ARG A 340 -23.72 7.53 13.12
C ARG A 340 -22.65 8.43 12.49
N ILE A 341 -21.79 7.86 11.64
CA ILE A 341 -20.74 8.58 10.90
C ILE A 341 -21.04 8.43 9.41
N LEU A 342 -21.40 9.52 8.76
CA LEU A 342 -21.69 9.56 7.33
C LEU A 342 -20.52 10.22 6.59
N LYS A 343 -19.67 9.39 5.96
CA LYS A 343 -18.59 9.85 5.07
C LYS A 343 -19.14 10.00 3.65
N PHE A 344 -18.98 11.17 3.05
CA PHE A 344 -19.48 11.41 1.70
C PHE A 344 -18.45 10.89 0.68
N PRO A 345 -18.85 10.61 -0.56
CA PRO A 345 -17.90 10.39 -1.65
C PRO A 345 -16.89 11.53 -1.73
N THR A 346 -15.60 11.20 -1.60
CA THR A 346 -14.51 12.17 -1.74
C THR A 346 -14.32 12.53 -3.20
N VAL A 347 -14.21 13.82 -3.49
CA VAL A 347 -14.07 14.35 -4.86
C VAL A 347 -12.69 14.95 -5.06
N VAL A 348 -12.19 14.95 -6.30
CA VAL A 348 -10.85 15.44 -6.64
C VAL A 348 -10.96 16.67 -7.53
N VAL A 349 -10.31 17.75 -7.12
CA VAL A 349 -10.17 18.99 -7.90
C VAL A 349 -8.86 18.94 -8.67
N ASN A 350 -8.95 19.01 -10.00
CA ASN A 350 -7.80 18.86 -10.91
C ASN A 350 -7.43 20.16 -11.60
N SER A 351 -8.32 21.16 -11.56
CA SER A 351 -8.08 22.49 -12.09
C SER A 351 -8.49 23.55 -11.08
N TRP A 352 -7.71 24.63 -11.05
CA TRP A 352 -8.01 25.81 -10.26
C TRP A 352 -9.26 26.55 -10.72
N GLU A 353 -9.72 26.27 -11.94
CA GLU A 353 -10.92 26.82 -12.57
C GLU A 353 -12.12 25.86 -12.49
N ASP A 354 -11.97 24.69 -11.87
CA ASP A 354 -13.09 23.78 -11.64
C ASP A 354 -14.16 24.46 -10.78
N ASP A 355 -15.42 24.34 -11.22
CA ASP A 355 -16.61 24.76 -10.48
C ASP A 355 -16.86 23.79 -9.32
N ILE A 356 -16.58 24.23 -8.09
CA ILE A 356 -16.72 23.41 -6.89
C ILE A 356 -18.17 22.95 -6.68
N GLY A 357 -19.16 23.73 -7.12
CA GLY A 357 -20.57 23.34 -7.10
C GLY A 357 -20.82 22.08 -7.93
N LYS A 358 -20.23 22.00 -9.12
CA LYS A 358 -20.33 20.81 -9.97
C LYS A 358 -19.53 19.64 -9.42
N VAL A 359 -18.31 19.91 -8.96
CA VAL A 359 -17.40 18.87 -8.43
C VAL A 359 -18.01 18.17 -7.22
N LEU A 360 -18.69 18.89 -6.32
CA LEU A 360 -19.30 18.34 -5.10
C LEU A 360 -20.71 17.77 -5.26
N ARG A 361 -21.33 17.85 -6.45
CA ARG A 361 -22.68 17.32 -6.69
C ARG A 361 -22.82 15.85 -6.23
N PRO A 362 -21.91 14.91 -6.56
CA PRO A 362 -22.02 13.53 -6.09
C PRO A 362 -22.05 13.40 -4.56
N SER A 363 -21.32 14.26 -3.84
CA SER A 363 -21.28 14.26 -2.38
C SER A 363 -22.60 14.76 -1.78
N PHE A 364 -23.24 15.77 -2.39
CA PHE A 364 -24.54 16.25 -1.95
C PHE A 364 -25.67 15.30 -2.32
N ASP A 365 -25.69 14.76 -3.54
CA ASP A 365 -26.65 13.73 -3.95
C ASP A 365 -26.60 12.54 -2.99
N TYR A 366 -25.40 12.12 -2.58
CA TYR A 366 -25.22 11.07 -1.58
C TYR A 366 -25.89 11.37 -0.23
N LEU A 367 -25.80 12.61 0.28
CA LEU A 367 -26.50 13.00 1.51
C LEU A 367 -28.02 12.91 1.35
N TRP A 368 -28.56 13.39 0.21
CA TRP A 368 -29.99 13.32 -0.10
C TRP A 368 -30.48 11.88 -0.28
N ASN A 369 -29.66 11.00 -0.88
CA ASN A 369 -29.96 9.57 -1.03
C ASN A 369 -30.15 8.88 0.32
N ASN A 370 -29.33 9.24 1.31
CA ASN A 370 -29.46 8.75 2.68
C ASN A 370 -30.76 9.20 3.39
N CYS A 371 -31.53 10.11 2.79
CA CYS A 371 -32.85 10.53 3.25
C CYS A 371 -33.97 10.21 2.25
N GLY A 372 -33.74 9.30 1.30
CA GLY A 372 -34.74 8.83 0.35
C GLY A 372 -35.03 9.79 -0.82
N VAL A 373 -34.16 10.78 -1.06
CA VAL A 373 -34.29 11.72 -2.18
C VAL A 373 -33.22 11.41 -3.22
N ALA A 374 -33.61 11.27 -4.49
CA ALA A 374 -32.75 10.74 -5.56
C ALA A 374 -31.54 11.64 -5.91
N GLU A 375 -31.70 12.96 -5.81
CA GLU A 375 -30.64 13.94 -6.10
C GLU A 375 -30.89 15.24 -5.33
N SER A 376 -29.87 16.07 -5.16
CA SER A 376 -29.99 17.38 -4.51
C SER A 376 -30.94 18.29 -5.29
N PRO A 377 -32.02 18.79 -4.68
CA PRO A 377 -32.95 19.70 -5.34
C PRO A 377 -32.40 21.13 -5.57
N ASN A 378 -31.14 21.40 -5.22
CA ASN A 378 -30.51 22.71 -5.42
C ASN A 378 -29.81 22.84 -6.78
N TYR A 379 -29.85 21.82 -7.65
CA TYR A 379 -29.20 21.86 -8.97
C TYR A 379 -30.21 22.09 -10.10
N ASP A 380 -29.80 22.85 -11.11
CA ASP A 380 -30.54 22.96 -12.37
C ASP A 380 -30.26 21.78 -13.31
N ALA A 381 -30.96 21.73 -14.45
CA ALA A 381 -30.81 20.66 -15.44
C ALA A 381 -29.41 20.58 -16.06
N ASP A 382 -28.66 21.69 -16.05
CA ASP A 382 -27.29 21.78 -16.55
C ASP A 382 -26.25 21.41 -15.46
N GLY A 383 -26.73 21.00 -14.27
CA GLY A 383 -25.92 20.62 -13.13
C GLY A 383 -25.24 21.79 -12.43
N ASN A 384 -25.69 23.03 -12.64
CA ASN A 384 -25.21 24.17 -11.87
C ASN A 384 -25.96 24.25 -10.54
N TRP A 385 -25.24 24.55 -9.46
CA TRP A 385 -25.86 24.80 -8.16
C TRP A 385 -26.65 26.12 -8.21
N ARG A 386 -27.98 26.01 -8.24
CA ARG A 386 -28.95 27.12 -8.32
C ARG A 386 -30.11 26.85 -7.36
N PRO A 387 -29.95 27.14 -6.07
CA PRO A 387 -31.00 26.92 -5.10
C PRO A 387 -32.21 27.79 -5.46
N ASN A 388 -33.37 27.15 -5.58
CA ASN A 388 -34.62 27.88 -5.83
C ASN A 388 -35.17 28.39 -4.50
N GLU A 389 -34.93 29.65 -4.15
CA GLU A 389 -35.50 30.25 -2.92
C GLU A 389 -37.04 30.31 -2.95
N GLY A 390 -37.67 30.16 -4.12
CA GLY A 390 -39.13 30.30 -4.32
C GLY A 390 -39.96 29.04 -4.56
N ARG A 391 -39.39 27.82 -4.67
CA ARG A 391 -40.16 26.60 -5.03
C ARG A 391 -40.72 25.79 -3.86
N TYR A 392 -40.35 26.06 -2.61
CA TYR A 392 -40.64 25.16 -1.49
C TYR A 392 -41.87 25.54 -0.64
N GLY A 393 -42.77 26.33 -1.21
CA GLY A 393 -44.09 26.59 -0.62
C GLY A 393 -45.13 25.51 -0.88
N ARG A 394 -44.92 24.57 -1.82
CA ARG A 394 -45.91 23.54 -2.17
C ARG A 394 -45.24 22.32 -2.80
N TYR A 395 -44.92 21.32 -1.98
CA TYR A 395 -45.11 19.93 -2.41
C TYR A 395 -46.26 19.41 -1.56
N GLN A 396 -47.37 19.08 -2.24
CA GLN A 396 -48.58 18.51 -1.66
C GLN A 396 -48.34 17.10 -1.16
#